data_AF-A0A2D4TSG8-F1
#
_entry.id   AF-A0A2D4TSG8-F1
#
_cell.length_a   1.000
_cell.length_b   1.000
_cell.length_c   1.000
_cell.angle_alpha   90.00
_cell.angle_beta   90.00
_cell.angle_gamma   90.00
#
_symmetry.space_group_name_H-M   'P 1'
#
loop_
_entity.id
_entity.type
_entity.pdbx_description
1 polymer ?
#
loop_
_entity_poly.entity_id
_entity_poly.type
_entity_poly.pdbx_seq_one_letter_code
_entity_poly.pdbx_strand_id
1 'polypeptide(L)'
;MKAVLLAAGFGKRLGSLTKKTPKPLIEVQGKPLIDYHLEKLIKAGFNSVSINVHYMAEKIIDHVNEKFLGKIDINFSYEKEILGTGGGVLQAITKFADEDIVIINSDIFSDYDYQKFLQKKSNTLFVIQAKDNFLGDFTVKDGLIDIENSKDFVWTGFSVINRSVFNKITHTKFHYWHDCLKILASEKKLRAEILNINWYDVGSPETLNALNK
;
A
#
# COMPACT_ATOMS: atom_id res chain seq x y z
N MET A 1 11.55 -0.84 -12.02
CA MET A 1 10.49 -1.37 -11.14
C MET A 1 9.32 -0.39 -11.15
N LYS A 2 8.09 -0.88 -11.15
CA LYS A 2 6.87 -0.05 -11.14
C LYS A 2 6.21 -0.08 -9.77
N ALA A 3 5.36 0.91 -9.48
CA ALA A 3 4.62 0.99 -8.24
C ALA A 3 3.10 1.00 -8.46
N VAL A 4 2.37 0.46 -7.49
CA VAL A 4 0.92 0.57 -7.35
C VAL A 4 0.62 1.24 -6.01
N LEU A 5 -0.13 2.33 -6.04
CA LEU A 5 -0.56 3.05 -4.86
C LEU A 5 -2.06 2.86 -4.63
N LEU A 6 -2.40 2.26 -3.49
CA LEU A 6 -3.78 1.91 -3.15
C LEU A 6 -4.52 3.07 -2.51
N ALA A 7 -5.39 3.73 -3.27
CA ALA A 7 -6.06 5.00 -2.93
C ALA A 7 -7.59 4.98 -3.10
N ALA A 8 -8.20 3.83 -3.40
CA ALA A 8 -9.64 3.69 -3.62
C ALA A 8 -10.52 3.69 -2.34
N GLY A 9 -9.91 3.55 -1.15
CA GLY A 9 -10.64 3.29 0.09
C GLY A 9 -11.52 4.45 0.58
N PHE A 10 -12.69 4.12 1.15
CA PHE A 10 -13.63 5.10 1.73
C PHE A 10 -13.12 5.83 2.98
N GLY A 11 -12.14 5.25 3.69
CA GLY A 11 -11.64 5.82 4.95
C GLY A 11 -12.72 5.98 6.04
N LYS A 12 -13.68 5.06 6.13
CA LYS A 12 -14.86 5.16 7.03
C LYS A 12 -14.50 5.39 8.50
N ARG A 13 -13.38 4.82 8.96
CA ARG A 13 -12.87 4.96 10.35
C ARG A 13 -12.48 6.40 10.72
N LEU A 14 -12.23 7.27 9.73
CA LEU A 14 -11.94 8.70 9.94
C LEU A 14 -13.20 9.57 10.07
N GLY A 15 -14.41 8.99 9.95
CA GLY A 15 -15.67 9.65 10.26
C GLY A 15 -15.93 10.91 9.43
N SER A 16 -16.09 12.06 10.10
CA SER A 16 -16.42 13.34 9.45
C SER A 16 -15.33 13.85 8.51
N LEU A 17 -14.05 13.49 8.76
CA LEU A 17 -12.91 13.93 7.97
C LEU A 17 -13.02 13.45 6.52
N THR A 18 -13.51 12.22 6.32
CA THR A 18 -13.61 11.63 4.99
C THR A 18 -14.91 11.94 4.26
N LYS A 19 -15.86 12.66 4.87
CA LYS A 19 -17.12 13.07 4.21
C LYS A 19 -16.91 14.04 3.06
N LYS A 20 -15.84 14.82 3.08
CA LYS A 20 -15.52 15.84 2.07
C LYS A 20 -14.13 15.69 1.46
N THR A 21 -13.25 14.92 2.07
CA THR A 21 -11.85 14.76 1.65
C THR A 21 -11.53 13.26 1.57
N PRO A 22 -11.17 12.71 0.41
CA PRO A 22 -10.80 11.30 0.34
C PRO A 22 -9.54 11.05 1.18
N LYS A 23 -9.43 9.85 1.77
CA LYS A 23 -8.35 9.51 2.71
C LYS A 23 -6.94 9.85 2.20
N PRO A 24 -6.57 9.60 0.92
CA PRO A 24 -5.23 9.96 0.41
C PRO A 24 -4.94 11.47 0.41
N LEU A 25 -5.98 12.32 0.46
CA LEU A 25 -5.84 13.78 0.53
C LEU A 25 -5.95 14.34 1.96
N ILE A 26 -6.07 13.49 2.97
CA ILE A 26 -5.97 13.92 4.37
C ILE A 26 -4.54 14.38 4.63
N GLU A 27 -4.41 15.51 5.32
CA GLU A 27 -3.13 16.13 5.59
C GLU A 27 -2.49 15.60 6.87
N VAL A 28 -1.25 15.15 6.73
CA VAL A 28 -0.33 14.88 7.83
C VAL A 28 0.78 15.92 7.77
N GLN A 29 0.94 16.67 8.86
CA GLN A 29 1.90 17.76 9.00
C GLN A 29 1.76 18.81 7.87
N GLY A 30 0.51 19.16 7.55
CA GLY A 30 0.17 20.14 6.50
C GLY A 30 0.41 19.67 5.06
N LYS A 31 0.65 18.37 4.84
CA LYS A 31 0.84 17.78 3.50
C LYS A 31 -0.10 16.59 3.30
N PRO A 32 -0.81 16.48 2.16
CA PRO A 32 -1.60 15.31 1.80
C PRO A 32 -0.80 14.00 1.85
N LEU A 33 -1.37 12.94 2.40
CA LEU A 33 -0.74 11.62 2.50
C LEU A 33 -0.18 11.13 1.15
N ILE A 34 -0.95 11.28 0.08
CA ILE A 34 -0.55 10.85 -1.27
C ILE A 34 0.71 11.57 -1.77
N ASP A 35 0.93 12.82 -1.36
CA ASP A 35 2.08 13.62 -1.79
C ASP A 35 3.38 13.01 -1.24
N TYR A 36 3.39 12.56 0.02
CA TYR A 36 4.55 11.89 0.60
C TYR A 36 4.96 10.64 -0.20
N HIS A 37 3.99 9.85 -0.66
CA HIS A 37 4.28 8.65 -1.44
C HIS A 37 4.83 8.99 -2.82
N LEU A 38 4.20 9.93 -3.53
CA LEU A 38 4.62 10.34 -4.87
C LEU A 38 6.00 11.01 -4.87
N GLU A 39 6.27 11.89 -3.91
CA GLU A 39 7.60 12.49 -3.73
C GLU A 39 8.68 11.43 -3.46
N LYS A 40 8.39 10.44 -2.60
CA LYS A 40 9.34 9.35 -2.32
C LYS A 40 9.57 8.44 -3.52
N LEU A 41 8.52 8.13 -4.30
CA LEU A 41 8.64 7.35 -5.53
C LEU A 41 9.52 8.07 -6.56
N ILE A 42 9.29 9.36 -6.78
CA ILE A 42 10.09 10.20 -7.68
C ILE A 42 11.56 10.23 -7.20
N LYS A 43 11.79 10.53 -5.92
CA LYS A 43 13.14 10.56 -5.32
C LYS A 43 13.86 9.21 -5.42
N ALA A 44 13.11 8.12 -5.38
CA ALA A 44 13.66 6.78 -5.51
C ALA A 44 13.96 6.38 -6.97
N GLY A 45 13.54 7.16 -7.97
CA GLY A 45 13.76 6.86 -9.38
C GLY A 45 12.71 5.93 -9.99
N PHE A 46 11.49 5.89 -9.44
CA PHE A 46 10.36 5.23 -10.10
C PHE A 46 9.87 6.08 -11.26
N ASN A 47 9.81 5.49 -12.45
CA ASN A 47 9.38 6.21 -13.65
C ASN A 47 7.87 6.19 -13.86
N SER A 48 7.17 5.20 -13.30
CA SER A 48 5.73 5.05 -13.45
C SER A 48 5.05 4.53 -12.19
N VAL A 49 3.87 5.06 -11.89
CA VAL A 49 2.99 4.63 -10.81
C VAL A 49 1.56 4.44 -11.31
N SER A 50 0.92 3.35 -10.91
CA SER A 50 -0.52 3.16 -11.09
C SER A 50 -1.24 3.46 -9.77
N ILE A 51 -2.28 4.27 -9.80
CA ILE A 51 -3.02 4.70 -8.61
C ILE A 51 -4.47 4.24 -8.78
N ASN A 52 -4.96 3.32 -7.94
CA ASN A 52 -6.38 2.96 -8.00
C ASN A 52 -7.23 4.01 -7.27
N VAL A 53 -8.38 4.35 -7.83
CA VAL A 53 -9.26 5.40 -7.32
C VAL A 53 -10.72 4.95 -7.42
N HIS A 54 -11.52 5.30 -6.40
CA HIS A 54 -12.95 5.01 -6.35
C HIS A 54 -13.70 6.14 -5.63
N TYR A 55 -13.54 6.22 -4.31
CA TYR A 55 -14.23 7.21 -3.50
C TYR A 55 -13.67 8.62 -3.75
N MET A 56 -14.54 9.53 -4.23
CA MET A 56 -14.16 10.89 -4.65
C MET A 56 -12.95 10.91 -5.61
N ALA A 57 -12.93 9.97 -6.56
CA ALA A 57 -11.82 9.76 -7.48
C ALA A 57 -11.36 11.06 -8.18
N GLU A 58 -12.29 11.90 -8.64
CA GLU A 58 -11.99 13.17 -9.30
C GLU A 58 -11.09 14.07 -8.45
N LYS A 59 -11.36 14.20 -7.14
CA LYS A 59 -10.52 15.01 -6.25
C LYS A 59 -9.08 14.51 -6.18
N ILE A 60 -8.90 13.19 -6.13
CA ILE A 60 -7.57 12.57 -6.11
C ILE A 60 -6.87 12.83 -7.44
N ILE A 61 -7.57 12.61 -8.56
CA ILE A 61 -7.04 12.79 -9.91
C ILE A 61 -6.61 14.24 -10.14
N ASP A 62 -7.48 15.20 -9.82
CA ASP A 62 -7.23 16.64 -10.00
C ASP A 62 -6.01 17.09 -9.20
N HIS A 63 -5.96 16.76 -7.91
CA HIS A 63 -4.85 17.10 -7.03
C HIS A 63 -3.52 16.50 -7.52
N VAL A 64 -3.54 15.22 -7.91
CA VAL A 64 -2.33 14.53 -8.38
C VAL A 64 -1.86 15.10 -9.72
N ASN A 65 -2.78 15.38 -10.64
CA ASN A 65 -2.43 16.02 -11.92
C ASN A 65 -1.87 17.42 -11.71
N GLU A 66 -2.48 18.23 -10.85
CA GLU A 66 -2.01 19.59 -10.57
C GLU A 66 -0.55 19.60 -10.06
N LYS A 67 -0.20 18.67 -9.17
CA LYS A 67 1.11 18.67 -8.51
C LYS A 67 2.18 17.80 -9.15
N PHE A 68 1.81 16.69 -9.81
CA PHE A 68 2.74 15.65 -10.22
C PHE A 68 2.74 15.34 -11.72
N LEU A 69 1.85 15.95 -12.50
CA LEU A 69 1.87 15.80 -13.94
C LEU A 69 3.24 16.20 -14.52
N GLY A 70 3.81 15.31 -15.33
CA GLY A 70 5.13 15.48 -15.94
C GLY A 70 6.32 15.19 -15.02
N LYS A 71 6.10 14.91 -13.73
CA LYS A 71 7.18 14.53 -12.78
C LYS A 71 7.39 13.02 -12.70
N ILE A 72 6.34 12.24 -12.95
CA ILE A 72 6.32 10.77 -13.03
C ILE A 72 5.18 10.36 -13.96
N ASP A 73 5.29 9.21 -14.64
CA ASP A 73 4.18 8.67 -15.44
C ASP A 73 3.10 8.11 -14.49
N ILE A 74 1.88 8.65 -14.58
CA ILE A 74 0.78 8.32 -13.68
C ILE A 74 -0.36 7.71 -14.48
N ASN A 75 -0.73 6.47 -14.12
CA ASN A 75 -1.93 5.81 -14.64
C ASN A 75 -2.97 5.70 -13.52
N PHE A 76 -4.13 6.32 -13.70
CA PHE A 76 -5.25 6.13 -12.78
C PHE A 76 -6.06 4.88 -13.16
N SER A 77 -6.26 3.99 -12.19
CA SER A 77 -7.14 2.82 -12.32
C SER A 77 -8.46 3.10 -11.62
N TYR A 78 -9.47 3.55 -12.38
CA TYR A 78 -10.78 3.84 -11.82
C TYR A 78 -11.59 2.57 -11.57
N GLU A 79 -11.90 2.33 -10.30
CA GLU A 79 -12.80 1.27 -9.88
C GLU A 79 -14.25 1.77 -9.94
N LYS A 80 -15.05 1.27 -10.89
CA LYS A 80 -16.49 1.60 -10.96
C LYS A 80 -17.25 1.17 -9.71
N GLU A 81 -16.82 0.05 -9.14
CA GLU A 81 -17.27 -0.52 -7.89
C GLU A 81 -16.04 -0.98 -7.11
N ILE A 82 -16.10 -0.96 -5.78
CA ILE A 82 -14.96 -1.38 -4.96
C ILE A 82 -14.60 -2.84 -5.24
N LEU A 83 -13.35 -3.10 -5.62
CA LEU A 83 -12.85 -4.41 -6.01
C LEU A 83 -12.15 -5.17 -4.87
N GLY A 84 -12.07 -4.56 -3.69
CA GLY A 84 -11.17 -5.02 -2.63
C GLY A 84 -9.71 -4.73 -2.98
N THR A 85 -8.81 -4.97 -2.01
CA THR A 85 -7.39 -4.63 -2.17
C THR A 85 -6.73 -5.42 -3.29
N GLY A 86 -7.07 -6.70 -3.43
CA GLY A 86 -6.47 -7.56 -4.46
C GLY A 86 -7.00 -7.24 -5.85
N GLY A 87 -8.32 -7.08 -5.96
CA GLY A 87 -8.96 -6.70 -7.23
C GLY A 87 -8.49 -5.34 -7.74
N GLY A 88 -8.34 -4.36 -6.84
CA GLY A 88 -7.80 -3.04 -7.16
C GLY A 88 -6.36 -3.10 -7.68
N VAL A 89 -5.48 -3.87 -7.03
CA VAL A 89 -4.11 -4.09 -7.54
C VAL A 89 -4.16 -4.74 -8.92
N LEU A 90 -4.90 -5.83 -9.09
CA LEU A 90 -4.94 -6.59 -10.33
C LEU A 90 -5.43 -5.72 -11.51
N GLN A 91 -6.47 -4.91 -11.29
CA GLN A 91 -6.93 -3.96 -12.29
C GLN A 91 -5.85 -2.91 -12.63
N ALA A 92 -5.19 -2.36 -11.60
CA ALA A 92 -4.19 -1.31 -11.74
C ALA A 92 -2.93 -1.75 -12.50
N ILE A 93 -2.63 -3.05 -12.52
CA ILE A 93 -1.43 -3.61 -13.17
C ILE A 93 -1.72 -4.30 -14.51
N THR A 94 -2.95 -4.25 -15.02
CA THR A 94 -3.34 -4.92 -16.27
C THR A 94 -2.38 -4.65 -17.44
N LYS A 95 -1.84 -3.43 -17.53
CA LYS A 95 -0.88 -3.00 -18.57
C LYS A 95 0.60 -3.26 -18.26
N PHE A 96 0.93 -3.78 -17.07
CA PHE A 96 2.33 -4.00 -16.68
C PHE A 96 2.88 -5.26 -17.32
N ALA A 97 4.20 -5.42 -17.45
CA ALA A 97 4.73 -6.71 -17.90
C ALA A 97 4.61 -7.75 -16.75
N ASP A 98 5.02 -8.99 -17.02
CA ASP A 98 5.25 -9.96 -15.94
C ASP A 98 6.54 -9.59 -15.19
N GLU A 99 6.45 -8.58 -14.32
CA GLU A 99 7.58 -7.95 -13.63
C GLU A 99 7.30 -7.80 -12.13
N ASP A 100 8.38 -7.56 -11.36
CA ASP A 100 8.28 -7.23 -9.94
C ASP A 100 7.72 -5.81 -9.76
N ILE A 101 6.70 -5.70 -8.90
CA ILE A 101 5.96 -4.49 -8.63
C ILE A 101 6.00 -4.18 -7.13
N VAL A 102 6.08 -2.90 -6.81
CA VAL A 102 5.88 -2.40 -5.44
C VAL A 102 4.41 -2.11 -5.25
N ILE A 103 3.81 -2.61 -4.18
CA ILE A 103 2.43 -2.28 -3.78
C ILE A 103 2.50 -1.49 -2.48
N ILE A 104 1.78 -0.37 -2.43
CA ILE A 104 1.83 0.61 -1.35
C ILE A 104 0.41 0.96 -0.95
N ASN A 105 0.07 0.80 0.33
CA ASN A 105 -1.14 1.39 0.89
C ASN A 105 -0.94 2.91 1.09
N SER A 106 -1.80 3.73 0.49
CA SER A 106 -1.65 5.20 0.52
C SER A 106 -2.02 5.87 1.86
N ASP A 107 -2.50 5.08 2.82
CA ASP A 107 -2.84 5.55 4.15
C ASP A 107 -1.70 5.39 5.17
N ILE A 108 -0.52 5.01 4.70
CA ILE A 108 0.63 4.75 5.54
C ILE A 108 1.53 5.99 5.58
N PHE A 109 1.67 6.56 6.76
CA PHE A 109 2.69 7.57 7.02
C PHE A 109 3.94 6.91 7.60
N SER A 110 5.10 7.10 6.96
CA SER A 110 6.36 6.53 7.45
C SER A 110 7.57 7.33 7.01
N ASP A 111 8.73 7.08 7.60
CA ASP A 111 10.03 7.60 7.16
C ASP A 111 10.83 6.60 6.30
N TYR A 112 10.20 5.50 5.85
CA TYR A 112 10.85 4.50 5.00
C TYR A 112 11.39 5.11 3.69
N ASP A 113 12.61 4.71 3.33
CA ASP A 113 13.31 5.12 2.11
C ASP A 113 12.94 4.18 0.93
N TYR A 114 12.26 4.75 -0.07
CA TYR A 114 11.71 3.99 -1.20
C TYR A 114 12.79 3.51 -2.17
N GLN A 115 14.03 4.03 -2.12
CA GLN A 115 15.15 3.46 -2.89
C GLN A 115 15.42 2.01 -2.49
N LYS A 116 15.17 1.66 -1.22
CA LYS A 116 15.38 0.31 -0.72
C LYS A 116 14.42 -0.71 -1.35
N PHE A 117 13.26 -0.29 -1.88
CA PHE A 117 12.38 -1.19 -2.63
C PHE A 117 13.07 -1.78 -3.86
N LEU A 118 13.89 -0.98 -4.55
CA LEU A 118 14.58 -1.38 -5.78
C LEU A 118 15.60 -2.50 -5.57
N GLN A 119 16.01 -2.73 -4.31
CA GLN A 119 16.98 -3.76 -3.93
C GLN A 119 16.32 -5.07 -3.49
N LYS A 120 14.98 -5.10 -3.40
CA LYS A 120 14.23 -6.28 -2.95
C LYS A 120 13.73 -7.09 -4.12
N LYS A 121 13.61 -8.40 -3.87
CA LYS A 121 13.06 -9.37 -4.82
C LYS A 121 11.57 -9.58 -4.55
N SER A 122 10.84 -10.10 -5.53
CA SER A 122 9.47 -10.57 -5.35
C SER A 122 9.30 -11.53 -4.16
N ASN A 123 8.05 -11.54 -3.67
CA ASN A 123 7.63 -12.23 -2.47
C ASN A 123 8.26 -11.66 -1.20
N THR A 124 8.45 -10.34 -1.15
CA THR A 124 8.92 -9.64 0.05
C THR A 124 7.78 -8.80 0.65
N LEU A 125 7.44 -9.06 1.90
CA LEU A 125 6.53 -8.28 2.70
C LEU A 125 7.32 -7.45 3.71
N PHE A 126 7.03 -6.16 3.83
CA PHE A 126 7.69 -5.30 4.80
C PHE A 126 6.89 -5.29 6.08
N VAL A 127 7.56 -5.49 7.21
CA VAL A 127 6.90 -5.73 8.48
C VAL A 127 7.58 -4.96 9.60
N ILE A 128 6.84 -4.62 10.63
CA ILE A 128 7.39 -4.04 11.86
C ILE A 128 6.97 -4.88 13.05
N GLN A 129 7.74 -4.83 14.14
CA GLN A 129 7.33 -5.43 15.41
C GLN A 129 6.02 -4.78 15.87
N ALA A 130 5.05 -5.59 16.25
CA ALA A 130 3.85 -5.13 16.92
C ALA A 130 4.23 -4.46 18.25
N LYS A 131 3.60 -3.33 18.57
CA LYS A 131 3.80 -2.65 19.85
C LYS A 131 2.90 -3.30 20.91
N ASP A 132 3.29 -3.25 22.18
CA ASP A 132 2.64 -3.98 23.30
C ASP A 132 1.11 -3.87 23.39
N ASN A 133 0.53 -2.78 22.88
CA ASN A 133 -0.91 -2.52 22.91
C ASN A 133 -1.67 -3.00 21.66
N PHE A 134 -1.02 -3.70 20.73
CA PHE A 134 -1.61 -4.14 19.47
C PHE A 134 -1.17 -5.56 19.11
N LEU A 135 -2.15 -6.45 18.89
CA LEU A 135 -1.89 -7.77 18.32
C LEU A 135 -1.47 -7.60 16.85
N GLY A 136 -0.36 -8.23 16.48
CA GLY A 136 0.09 -8.28 15.09
C GLY A 136 -0.82 -9.11 14.19
N ASP A 137 -0.38 -9.27 12.95
CA ASP A 137 -1.06 -10.06 11.93
C ASP A 137 -0.58 -11.52 11.91
N PHE A 138 0.73 -11.72 12.16
CA PHE A 138 1.48 -12.97 11.99
C PHE A 138 2.82 -12.91 12.75
N THR A 139 3.62 -13.97 12.66
CA THR A 139 5.02 -13.97 13.13
C THR A 139 6.01 -14.09 11.96
N VAL A 140 7.29 -13.95 12.27
CA VAL A 140 8.39 -14.16 11.34
C VAL A 140 9.28 -15.27 11.86
N LYS A 141 9.48 -16.31 11.04
CA LYS A 141 10.36 -17.44 11.35
C LYS A 141 11.33 -17.69 10.20
N ASP A 142 12.63 -17.73 10.50
CA ASP A 142 13.70 -17.94 9.51
C ASP A 142 13.63 -16.97 8.31
N GLY A 143 13.21 -15.71 8.56
CA GLY A 143 13.05 -14.67 7.53
C GLY A 143 11.80 -14.83 6.65
N LEU A 144 10.90 -15.75 6.98
CA LEU A 144 9.64 -15.99 6.29
C LEU A 144 8.44 -15.60 7.15
N ILE A 145 7.35 -15.21 6.50
CA ILE A 145 6.07 -14.96 7.15
C ILE A 145 5.46 -16.29 7.58
N ASP A 146 5.09 -16.40 8.85
CA ASP A 146 4.45 -17.56 9.44
C ASP A 146 3.10 -17.17 10.05
N ILE A 147 2.03 -17.77 9.53
CA ILE A 147 0.64 -17.43 9.86
C ILE A 147 -0.01 -18.39 10.85
N GLU A 148 0.70 -19.44 11.30
CA GLU A 148 0.18 -20.48 12.20
C GLU A 148 0.53 -20.22 13.67
N ASN A 149 1.55 -19.40 13.91
CA ASN A 149 2.13 -19.17 15.23
C ASN A 149 1.69 -17.82 15.84
N SER A 150 2.55 -17.21 16.67
CA SER A 150 2.28 -15.94 17.35
C SER A 150 1.98 -14.80 16.36
N LYS A 151 1.50 -13.68 16.90
CA LYS A 151 1.13 -12.49 16.15
C LYS A 151 1.85 -11.26 16.67
N ASP A 152 3.14 -11.24 16.43
CA ASP A 152 4.08 -10.25 16.96
C ASP A 152 4.63 -9.30 15.89
N PHE A 153 4.22 -9.48 14.62
CA PHE A 153 4.55 -8.57 13.52
C PHE A 153 3.30 -8.05 12.81
N VAL A 154 3.38 -6.80 12.34
CA VAL A 154 2.34 -6.12 11.57
C VAL A 154 2.83 -5.90 10.15
N TRP A 155 1.96 -6.13 9.17
CA TRP A 155 2.26 -5.73 7.79
C TRP A 155 2.19 -4.21 7.64
N THR A 156 3.25 -3.61 7.11
CA THR A 156 3.31 -2.15 6.96
C THR A 156 2.42 -1.58 5.87
N GLY A 157 1.74 -2.42 5.08
CA GLY A 157 1.07 -2.01 3.85
C GLY A 157 2.00 -1.86 2.65
N PHE A 158 3.26 -2.29 2.75
CA PHE A 158 4.21 -2.33 1.63
C PHE A 158 4.57 -3.77 1.25
N SER A 159 4.70 -4.04 -0.04
CA SER A 159 5.21 -5.33 -0.54
C SER A 159 5.92 -5.17 -1.88
N VAL A 160 6.83 -6.09 -2.19
CA VAL A 160 7.37 -6.31 -3.53
C VAL A 160 6.96 -7.70 -3.96
N ILE A 161 6.07 -7.79 -4.95
CA ILE A 161 5.52 -9.05 -5.48
C ILE A 161 5.66 -9.06 -7.00
N ASN A 162 5.77 -10.24 -7.59
CA ASN A 162 5.70 -10.40 -9.03
C ASN A 162 4.23 -10.44 -9.50
N ARG A 163 3.92 -9.82 -10.65
CA ARG A 163 2.57 -9.84 -11.25
C ARG A 163 1.97 -11.26 -11.30
N SER A 164 2.79 -12.29 -11.50
CA SER A 164 2.36 -13.68 -11.59
C SER A 164 1.60 -14.21 -10.37
N VAL A 165 1.67 -13.55 -9.21
CA VAL A 165 0.92 -13.99 -8.00
C VAL A 165 -0.59 -13.99 -8.26
N PHE A 166 -1.06 -13.16 -9.18
CA PHE A 166 -2.49 -13.02 -9.49
C PHE A 166 -2.95 -14.00 -10.58
N ASN A 167 -2.07 -14.78 -11.21
CA ASN A 167 -2.42 -15.62 -12.37
C ASN A 167 -3.47 -16.70 -12.08
N LYS A 168 -3.60 -17.14 -10.83
CA LYS A 168 -4.60 -18.14 -10.41
C LYS A 168 -5.94 -17.51 -9.99
N ILE A 169 -6.04 -16.19 -9.95
CA ILE A 169 -7.25 -15.49 -9.52
C ILE A 169 -8.22 -15.39 -10.69
N THR A 170 -9.43 -15.91 -10.51
CA THR A 170 -10.46 -16.02 -11.56
C THR A 170 -11.63 -15.05 -11.39
N HIS A 171 -11.62 -14.25 -10.33
CA HIS A 171 -12.69 -13.32 -9.98
C HIS A 171 -12.14 -11.91 -9.77
N THR A 172 -13.00 -10.90 -9.90
CA THR A 172 -12.57 -9.49 -9.92
C THR A 172 -12.51 -8.84 -8.55
N LYS A 173 -13.29 -9.35 -7.57
CA LYS A 173 -13.40 -8.77 -6.23
C LYS A 173 -12.76 -9.67 -5.18
N PHE A 174 -11.61 -9.29 -4.64
CA PHE A 174 -10.87 -10.12 -3.69
C PHE A 174 -9.92 -9.33 -2.81
N HIS A 175 -9.48 -9.96 -1.73
CA HIS A 175 -8.61 -9.37 -0.74
C HIS A 175 -7.17 -9.84 -0.90
N TYR A 176 -6.26 -8.89 -1.11
CA TYR A 176 -4.86 -9.18 -1.43
C TYR A 176 -4.15 -10.06 -0.38
N TRP A 177 -4.36 -9.77 0.91
CA TRP A 177 -3.80 -10.60 1.99
C TRP A 177 -4.33 -12.03 1.97
N HIS A 178 -5.66 -12.21 1.99
CA HIS A 178 -6.30 -13.51 2.17
C HIS A 178 -6.15 -14.41 0.95
N ASP A 179 -6.33 -13.83 -0.24
CA ASP A 179 -6.43 -14.59 -1.48
C ASP A 179 -5.10 -14.72 -2.23
N CYS A 180 -4.05 -13.98 -1.82
CA CYS A 180 -2.72 -14.06 -2.44
C CYS A 180 -1.60 -14.27 -1.42
N LEU A 181 -1.40 -13.32 -0.49
CA LEU A 181 -0.21 -13.34 0.38
C LEU A 181 -0.22 -14.52 1.36
N LYS A 182 -1.39 -14.90 1.91
CA LYS A 182 -1.51 -16.09 2.77
C LYS A 182 -1.16 -17.38 2.05
N ILE A 183 -1.44 -17.49 0.76
CA ILE A 183 -1.06 -18.66 -0.05
C ILE A 183 0.46 -18.72 -0.20
N LEU A 184 1.10 -17.57 -0.49
CA LEU A 184 2.57 -17.53 -0.51
C LEU A 184 3.19 -17.85 0.84
N ALA A 185 2.57 -17.41 1.94
CA ALA A 185 3.04 -17.71 3.29
C ALA A 185 2.91 -19.21 3.62
N SER A 186 1.77 -19.84 3.33
CA SER A 186 1.56 -21.28 3.56
C SER A 186 2.48 -22.15 2.70
N GLU A 187 2.84 -21.68 1.50
CA GLU A 187 3.84 -22.32 0.64
C GLU A 187 5.30 -22.02 1.05
N LYS A 188 5.53 -21.28 2.14
CA LYS A 188 6.86 -20.84 2.62
C LYS A 188 7.66 -20.04 1.59
N LYS A 189 6.95 -19.22 0.80
CA LYS A 189 7.53 -18.38 -0.26
C LYS A 189 7.51 -16.89 0.07
N LEU A 190 6.76 -16.47 1.08
CA LEU A 190 6.64 -15.05 1.47
C LEU A 190 7.72 -14.68 2.50
N ARG A 191 8.67 -13.85 2.08
CA ARG A 191 9.76 -13.32 2.90
C ARG A 191 9.32 -12.11 3.70
N ALA A 192 9.89 -11.96 4.88
CA ALA A 192 9.74 -10.78 5.72
C ALA A 192 10.98 -9.90 5.62
N GLU A 193 10.78 -8.61 5.35
CA GLU A 193 11.77 -7.56 5.60
C GLU A 193 11.34 -6.83 6.87
N ILE A 194 12.05 -7.08 7.97
CA ILE A 194 11.76 -6.42 9.25
C ILE A 194 12.35 -5.01 9.21
N LEU A 195 11.50 -4.02 9.46
CA LEU A 195 11.86 -2.60 9.45
C LEU A 195 11.91 -2.05 10.87
N ASN A 196 12.88 -1.18 11.11
CA ASN A 196 12.94 -0.31 12.28
C ASN A 196 12.81 1.15 11.80
N ILE A 197 11.57 1.62 11.73
CA ILE A 197 11.18 2.90 11.11
C ILE A 197 10.06 3.56 11.91
N ASN A 198 9.88 4.86 11.70
CA ASN A 198 8.64 5.50 12.09
C ASN A 198 7.55 5.10 11.09
N TRP A 199 6.47 4.49 11.59
CA TRP A 199 5.38 3.98 10.77
C TRP A 199 4.04 4.13 11.49
N TYR A 200 3.02 4.55 10.74
CA TYR A 200 1.67 4.81 11.23
C TYR A 200 0.64 4.48 10.14
N ASP A 201 -0.36 3.65 10.46
CA ASP A 201 -1.62 3.57 9.68
C ASP A 201 -2.49 4.76 10.06
N VAL A 202 -2.63 5.73 9.14
CA VAL A 202 -3.44 6.94 9.34
C VAL A 202 -4.92 6.61 9.08
N GLY A 203 -5.43 5.62 9.81
CA GLY A 203 -6.79 5.11 9.69
C GLY A 203 -7.77 5.64 10.72
N SER A 204 -7.30 6.34 11.74
CA SER A 204 -8.14 6.86 12.83
C SER A 204 -7.85 8.32 13.17
N PRO A 205 -8.83 9.08 13.69
CA PRO A 205 -8.61 10.46 14.12
C PRO A 205 -7.53 10.59 15.21
N GLU A 206 -7.41 9.60 16.09
CA GLU A 206 -6.40 9.60 17.17
C GLU A 206 -4.99 9.57 16.58
N THR A 207 -4.76 8.70 15.59
CA THR A 207 -3.46 8.61 14.92
C THR A 207 -3.14 9.88 14.15
N LEU A 208 -4.12 10.42 13.41
CA LEU A 208 -3.96 11.67 12.68
C LEU A 208 -3.62 12.84 13.61
N ASN A 209 -4.36 12.99 14.71
CA ASN A 209 -4.13 14.04 15.70
C ASN A 209 -2.76 13.90 16.37
N ALA A 210 -2.30 12.68 16.64
CA ALA A 210 -0.98 12.45 17.21
C ALA A 210 0.16 12.89 16.27
N LEU A 211 -0.02 12.73 14.96
CA LEU A 211 0.98 13.12 13.94
C LEU A 211 1.03 14.63 13.66
N ASN A 212 -0.06 15.35 13.96
CA ASN A 212 -0.22 16.78 13.68
C ASN A 212 0.00 17.69 14.91
N LYS A 213 0.46 17.11 16.03
CA LYS A 213 0.90 17.86 17.21
C LYS A 213 2.33 18.35 17.02
#